data_AF-A0A8D9L5A4-F1
#
_entry.id   AF-A0A8D9L5A4-F1
#
_cell.length_a   1.000
_cell.length_b   1.000
_cell.length_c   1.000
_cell.angle_alpha   90.00
_cell.angle_beta   90.00
_cell.angle_gamma   90.00
#
_symmetry.space_group_name_H-M   'P 1'
#
loop_
_entity.id
_entity.type
_entity.pdbx_description
1 polymer ?
#
loop_
_entity_poly.entity_id
_entity_poly.type
_entity_poly.pdbx_seq_one_letter_code
_entity_poly.pdbx_strand_id
1 'polypeptide(L)'
;MDILTGKCSDGFMAHVLKRRDQEAVRWYVLTLPTAGGGRDRISPSKGLDAELSRRERRGEALFEYFSPSYVEARKVGGKMVNTRQPLLYNYVFVHASEDEIFRLKRTLPLYNFLPRVSSGGRSYFPYLSDREMDTLRWVAASYSNELPVYVPDSGRLLKGDRVRITSGPFSNMEAEVVVQPGGGHKDVMVRILDCLWVPLFEVRAGEYELIELNTGGKHVYTHLDNDRLSEGLHGALGRYHASGVVVDEDARLAREVLRGYASLRGETDVIRCKLYSLLLPAYLLLGESDEFDRLHATMRSMLPVIKAGQSRALLLVTLYGCTDSSLYQRMAHEVVDPWLDEPSPKKSKSVLIRRLRDYDGWLKHNE
;
A
#
# COMPACT_ATOMS: atom_id res chain seq x y z
N MET A 1 -51.30 -0.27 -29.41
CA MET A 1 -50.40 0.67 -28.73
C MET A 1 -50.60 0.45 -27.24
N ASP A 2 -49.90 -0.51 -26.64
CA ASP A 2 -48.51 -0.38 -26.13
C ASP A 2 -48.52 0.37 -24.78
N ILE A 3 -48.04 -0.14 -23.64
CA ILE A 3 -46.94 -1.07 -23.35
C ILE A 3 -47.23 -1.85 -22.05
N LEU A 4 -46.90 -3.15 -22.08
CA LEU A 4 -46.72 -4.04 -20.92
C LEU A 4 -45.51 -3.60 -20.08
N THR A 5 -45.71 -3.00 -18.90
CA THR A 5 -44.64 -2.87 -17.90
C THR A 5 -44.72 -4.03 -16.91
N GLY A 6 -44.09 -5.14 -17.26
CA GLY A 6 -43.94 -6.31 -16.39
C GLY A 6 -43.09 -5.97 -15.16
N LYS A 7 -43.65 -6.14 -13.96
CA LYS A 7 -42.90 -6.15 -12.70
C LYS A 7 -41.92 -7.33 -12.71
N CYS A 8 -40.65 -7.08 -12.98
CA CYS A 8 -39.59 -8.06 -12.73
C CYS A 8 -39.51 -8.31 -11.21
N SER A 9 -39.70 -9.56 -10.79
CA SER A 9 -39.57 -9.98 -9.40
C SER A 9 -38.09 -10.05 -8.98
N ASP A 10 -37.81 -9.82 -7.69
CA ASP A 10 -36.45 -9.91 -7.12
C ASP A 10 -35.76 -11.27 -7.39
N GLY A 11 -36.56 -12.35 -7.48
CA GLY A 11 -36.05 -13.68 -7.85
C GLY A 11 -35.59 -13.79 -9.30
N PHE A 12 -36.25 -13.09 -10.23
CA PHE A 12 -35.82 -13.02 -11.64
C PHE A 12 -34.52 -12.22 -11.75
N MET A 13 -34.41 -11.09 -11.04
CA MET A 13 -33.18 -10.29 -11.01
C MET A 13 -32.02 -11.05 -10.37
N ALA A 14 -32.25 -11.82 -9.31
CA ALA A 14 -31.23 -12.70 -8.71
C ALA A 14 -30.78 -13.81 -9.68
N HIS A 15 -31.69 -14.38 -10.47
CA HIS A 15 -31.36 -15.38 -11.48
C HIS A 15 -30.56 -14.79 -12.65
N VAL A 16 -30.93 -13.61 -13.12
CA VAL A 16 -30.19 -12.86 -14.16
C VAL A 16 -28.80 -12.47 -13.68
N LEU A 17 -28.67 -12.00 -12.42
CA LEU A 17 -27.36 -11.67 -11.82
C LEU A 17 -26.47 -12.92 -11.70
N LYS A 18 -27.04 -14.05 -11.25
CA LYS A 18 -26.30 -15.31 -11.14
C LYS A 18 -25.83 -15.81 -12.51
N ARG A 19 -26.69 -15.73 -13.54
CA ARG A 19 -26.34 -16.10 -14.90
C ARG A 19 -25.26 -15.19 -15.50
N ARG A 20 -25.35 -13.88 -15.27
CA ARG A 20 -24.31 -12.91 -15.65
C ARG A 20 -22.97 -13.21 -15.00
N ASP A 21 -22.95 -13.64 -13.73
CA ASP A 21 -21.71 -14.03 -13.07
C ASP A 21 -21.13 -15.34 -13.61
N GLN A 22 -21.97 -16.29 -14.01
CA GLN A 22 -21.52 -17.55 -14.63
C GLN A 22 -20.94 -17.37 -16.03
N GLU A 23 -21.48 -16.42 -16.79
CA GLU A 23 -21.04 -16.10 -18.16
C GLU A 23 -19.87 -15.08 -18.19
N ALA A 24 -19.56 -14.43 -17.06
CA ALA A 24 -18.50 -13.43 -16.98
C ALA A 24 -17.11 -14.05 -17.16
N VAL A 25 -16.34 -13.53 -18.12
CA VAL A 25 -14.94 -13.92 -18.35
C VAL A 25 -14.05 -13.19 -17.36
N ARG A 26 -13.33 -13.95 -16.52
CA ARG A 26 -12.45 -13.45 -15.46
C ARG A 26 -11.29 -14.42 -15.23
N TRP A 27 -10.28 -13.98 -14.47
CA TRP A 27 -9.17 -14.84 -14.06
C TRP A 27 -9.54 -15.67 -12.83
N TYR A 28 -10.03 -16.89 -13.03
CA TYR A 28 -10.36 -17.80 -11.93
C TYR A 28 -9.14 -18.63 -11.50
N VAL A 29 -9.08 -18.97 -10.21
CA VAL A 29 -8.02 -19.85 -9.67
C VAL A 29 -8.49 -21.28 -9.53
N LEU A 30 -7.74 -22.17 -10.16
CA LEU A 30 -7.90 -23.61 -10.06
C LEU A 30 -6.72 -24.21 -9.30
N THR A 31 -6.99 -25.34 -8.66
CA THR A 31 -6.03 -26.14 -7.91
C THR A 31 -5.86 -27.48 -8.57
N LEU A 32 -4.63 -27.98 -8.61
CA LEU A 32 -4.32 -29.36 -8.96
C LEU A 32 -3.79 -30.09 -7.72
N PRO A 33 -4.28 -31.29 -7.38
CA PRO A 33 -3.72 -32.09 -6.30
C PRO A 33 -2.23 -32.34 -6.51
N THR A 34 -1.44 -32.16 -5.45
CA THR A 34 -0.05 -32.59 -5.43
C THR A 34 -0.05 -34.10 -5.19
N ALA A 35 0.41 -34.90 -6.16
CA ALA A 35 0.44 -36.35 -6.03
C ALA A 35 1.23 -36.74 -4.76
N GLY A 36 0.57 -37.43 -3.83
CA GLY A 36 1.19 -37.93 -2.62
C GLY A 36 2.20 -39.03 -2.96
N GLY A 37 3.48 -38.73 -2.78
CA GLY A 37 4.57 -39.72 -2.79
C GLY A 37 5.05 -40.14 -4.18
N GLY A 38 6.01 -39.40 -4.74
CA GLY A 38 6.74 -39.82 -5.94
C GLY A 38 7.26 -38.64 -6.75
N ARG A 39 8.41 -38.81 -7.40
CA ARG A 39 9.14 -37.77 -8.18
C ARG A 39 8.37 -37.19 -9.39
N ASP A 40 7.17 -37.67 -9.69
CA ASP A 40 6.35 -37.14 -10.78
C ASP A 40 5.49 -35.97 -10.29
N ARG A 41 6.10 -34.78 -10.25
CA ARG A 41 5.36 -33.51 -10.21
C ARG A 41 4.48 -33.44 -11.46
N ILE A 42 3.17 -33.64 -11.32
CA ILE A 42 2.22 -33.31 -12.39
C ILE A 42 2.35 -31.82 -12.66
N SER A 43 2.92 -31.44 -13.81
CA SER A 43 2.99 -30.03 -14.20
C SER A 43 1.57 -29.47 -14.29
N PRO A 44 1.25 -28.37 -13.57
CA PRO A 44 -0.10 -27.82 -13.57
C PRO A 44 -0.53 -27.30 -14.95
N SER A 45 0.43 -26.98 -15.82
CA SER A 45 0.18 -26.53 -17.19
C SER A 45 -0.18 -27.66 -18.15
N LYS A 46 0.35 -28.88 -17.95
CA LYS A 46 0.39 -29.95 -18.96
C LYS A 46 -0.99 -30.33 -19.51
N GLY A 47 -2.00 -30.43 -18.63
CA GLY A 47 -3.37 -30.75 -19.05
C GLY A 47 -4.01 -29.64 -19.88
N LEU A 48 -3.73 -28.39 -19.52
CA LEU A 48 -4.21 -27.21 -20.25
C LEU A 48 -3.49 -27.03 -21.58
N ASP A 49 -2.19 -27.31 -21.65
CA ASP A 49 -1.41 -27.31 -22.89
C ASP A 49 -1.97 -28.31 -23.91
N ALA A 50 -2.27 -29.54 -23.45
CA ALA A 50 -2.86 -30.57 -24.28
C ALA A 50 -4.28 -30.19 -24.75
N GLU A 51 -5.06 -29.54 -23.88
CA GLU A 51 -6.39 -29.04 -24.21
C GLU A 51 -6.34 -27.94 -25.27
N LEU A 52 -5.48 -26.92 -25.10
CA LEU A 52 -5.30 -25.86 -26.09
C LEU A 52 -4.87 -26.43 -27.43
N SER A 53 -3.89 -27.34 -27.44
CA SER A 53 -3.41 -28.01 -28.66
C SER A 53 -4.51 -28.83 -29.35
N ARG A 54 -5.47 -29.38 -28.60
CA ARG A 54 -6.63 -30.11 -29.14
C ARG A 54 -7.64 -29.15 -29.75
N ARG A 55 -7.94 -28.04 -29.09
CA ARG A 55 -8.87 -27.01 -29.59
C ARG A 55 -8.36 -26.31 -30.83
N GLU A 56 -7.08 -25.96 -30.85
CA GLU A 56 -6.41 -25.37 -32.00
C GLU A 56 -6.55 -26.26 -33.25
N ARG A 57 -6.29 -27.57 -33.12
CA ARG A 57 -6.47 -28.54 -34.22
C ARG A 57 -7.92 -28.70 -34.68
N ARG A 58 -8.90 -28.37 -33.85
CA ARG A 58 -10.34 -28.51 -34.13
C ARG A 58 -11.02 -27.20 -34.50
N GLY A 59 -10.30 -26.08 -34.48
CA GLY A 59 -10.87 -24.75 -34.69
C GLY A 59 -11.87 -24.35 -33.59
N GLU A 60 -11.72 -24.89 -32.38
CA GLU A 60 -12.56 -24.54 -31.23
C GLU A 60 -12.04 -23.27 -30.55
N ALA A 61 -12.90 -22.59 -29.77
CA ALA A 61 -12.53 -21.37 -29.06
C ALA A 61 -11.40 -21.63 -28.03
N LEU A 62 -10.31 -20.85 -28.16
CA LEU A 62 -9.16 -20.91 -27.26
C LEU A 62 -9.45 -20.17 -25.95
N PHE A 63 -8.65 -20.47 -24.93
CA PHE A 63 -8.66 -19.78 -23.64
C PHE A 63 -7.24 -19.39 -23.24
N GLU A 64 -7.11 -18.46 -22.31
CA GLU A 64 -5.82 -18.03 -21.78
C GLU A 64 -5.63 -18.60 -20.37
N TYR A 65 -4.42 -18.99 -20.02
CA TYR A 65 -4.10 -19.42 -18.67
C TYR A 65 -2.68 -18.98 -18.26
N PHE A 66 -2.44 -18.90 -16.95
CA PHE A 66 -1.13 -18.62 -16.37
C PHE A 66 -0.84 -19.65 -15.28
N SER A 67 0.32 -20.31 -15.35
CA SER A 67 0.72 -21.40 -14.45
C SER A 67 2.17 -21.23 -14.01
N PRO A 68 2.47 -20.35 -13.04
CA PRO A 68 3.82 -20.22 -12.50
C PRO A 68 4.16 -21.44 -11.63
N SER A 69 5.45 -21.72 -11.49
CA SER A 69 5.93 -22.64 -10.46
C SER A 69 6.02 -21.92 -9.13
N TYR A 70 5.66 -22.60 -8.04
CA TYR A 70 5.74 -22.02 -6.71
C TYR A 70 6.78 -22.72 -5.86
N VAL A 71 7.54 -21.94 -5.10
CA VAL A 71 8.51 -22.42 -4.13
C VAL A 71 8.21 -21.83 -2.75
N GLU A 72 8.21 -22.68 -1.73
CA GLU A 72 8.05 -22.25 -0.35
C GLU A 72 9.30 -21.48 0.09
N ALA A 73 9.11 -20.21 0.44
CA ALA A 73 10.17 -19.39 1.03
C ALA A 73 10.26 -19.67 2.54
N ARG A 74 11.40 -20.18 3.02
CA ARG A 74 11.63 -20.45 4.46
C ARG A 74 12.76 -19.61 5.02
N LYS A 75 12.64 -19.19 6.28
CA LYS A 75 13.72 -18.49 6.99
C LYS A 75 14.58 -19.52 7.73
N VAL A 76 15.86 -19.65 7.36
CA VAL A 76 16.83 -20.52 8.04
C VAL A 76 17.99 -19.65 8.53
N GLY A 77 18.17 -19.57 9.85
CA GLY A 77 19.26 -18.79 10.46
C GLY A 77 19.21 -17.28 10.17
N GLY A 78 18.00 -16.70 10.10
CA GLY A 78 17.79 -15.28 9.79
C GLY A 78 17.89 -14.92 8.30
N LYS A 79 18.37 -15.84 7.45
CA LYS A 79 18.40 -15.70 5.99
C LYS A 79 17.19 -16.40 5.39
N MET A 80 16.48 -15.72 4.50
CA MET A 80 15.44 -16.35 3.69
C MET A 80 16.08 -17.26 2.64
N VAL A 81 15.65 -18.51 2.58
CA VAL A 81 16.12 -19.57 1.69
C VAL A 81 14.91 -20.09 0.91
N ASN A 82 15.04 -20.15 -0.41
CA ASN A 82 14.05 -20.79 -1.27
C ASN A 82 14.16 -22.31 -1.08
N THR A 83 13.23 -22.89 -0.35
CA THR A 83 13.11 -24.35 -0.32
C THR A 83 12.26 -24.76 -1.50
N ARG A 84 12.78 -25.66 -2.35
CA ARG A 84 12.06 -26.20 -3.52
C ARG A 84 10.88 -27.11 -3.14
N GLN A 85 10.20 -26.85 -2.02
CA GLN A 85 8.93 -27.47 -1.70
C GLN A 85 7.84 -26.77 -2.54
N PRO A 86 7.10 -27.50 -3.39
CA PRO A 86 5.96 -26.93 -4.07
C PRO A 86 4.88 -26.57 -3.03
N LEU A 87 4.09 -25.53 -3.30
CA LEU A 87 2.93 -25.21 -2.46
C LEU A 87 2.03 -26.43 -2.28
N LEU A 88 1.38 -26.51 -1.11
CA LEU A 88 0.37 -27.53 -0.80
C LEU A 88 -0.68 -27.68 -1.91
N TYR A 89 -0.93 -26.62 -2.67
CA TYR A 89 -1.89 -26.58 -3.78
C TYR A 89 -1.20 -26.02 -5.02
N ASN A 90 -1.10 -26.81 -6.09
CA ASN A 90 -0.57 -26.37 -7.37
C ASN A 90 -1.59 -25.46 -8.06
N TYR A 91 -1.46 -24.14 -7.89
CA TYR A 91 -2.41 -23.17 -8.47
C TYR A 91 -2.19 -22.90 -9.96
N VAL A 92 -3.30 -22.73 -10.69
CA VAL A 92 -3.32 -22.26 -12.07
C VAL A 92 -4.41 -21.21 -12.22
N PHE A 93 -4.14 -20.16 -12.97
CA PHE A 93 -5.09 -19.09 -13.27
C PHE A 93 -5.62 -19.28 -14.68
N VAL A 94 -6.94 -19.30 -14.85
CA VAL A 94 -7.58 -19.51 -16.15
C VAL A 94 -8.50 -18.33 -16.43
N HIS A 95 -8.33 -17.71 -17.60
CA HIS A 95 -9.16 -16.61 -18.07
C HIS A 95 -10.33 -17.16 -18.90
N ALA A 96 -11.46 -17.32 -18.23
CA ALA A 96 -12.64 -17.96 -18.79
C ALA A 96 -13.89 -17.63 -17.96
N SER A 97 -15.06 -18.02 -18.45
CA SER A 97 -16.29 -18.01 -17.67
C SER A 97 -16.41 -19.24 -16.78
N GLU A 98 -17.27 -19.21 -15.75
CA GLU A 98 -17.52 -20.39 -14.90
C GLU A 98 -18.01 -21.57 -15.75
N ASP A 99 -18.89 -21.31 -16.71
CA ASP A 99 -19.44 -22.33 -17.62
C ASP A 99 -18.37 -22.97 -18.51
N GLU A 100 -17.41 -22.17 -18.99
CA GLU A 100 -16.27 -22.68 -19.74
C GLU A 100 -15.37 -23.56 -18.86
N ILE A 101 -15.11 -23.14 -17.64
CA ILE A 101 -14.30 -23.93 -16.70
C ILE A 101 -15.01 -25.23 -16.31
N PHE A 102 -16.33 -25.21 -16.08
CA PHE A 102 -17.09 -26.44 -15.84
C PHE A 102 -17.04 -27.39 -17.05
N ARG A 103 -17.02 -26.88 -18.29
CA ARG A 103 -16.79 -27.69 -19.49
C ARG A 103 -15.38 -28.27 -19.52
N LEU A 104 -14.35 -27.46 -19.28
CA LEU A 104 -12.96 -27.91 -19.18
C LEU A 104 -12.80 -29.07 -18.21
N LYS A 105 -13.40 -28.96 -17.01
CA LYS A 105 -13.39 -29.99 -15.96
C LYS A 105 -13.95 -31.35 -16.39
N ARG A 106 -14.80 -31.42 -17.41
CA ARG A 106 -15.30 -32.72 -17.93
C ARG A 106 -14.18 -33.54 -18.57
N THR A 107 -13.16 -32.86 -19.13
CA THR A 107 -11.97 -33.49 -19.73
C THR A 107 -10.75 -33.43 -18.82
N LEU A 108 -10.71 -32.46 -17.90
CA LEU A 108 -9.63 -32.21 -16.96
C LEU A 108 -10.15 -32.24 -15.51
N PRO A 109 -10.63 -33.39 -15.00
CA PRO A 109 -11.36 -33.47 -13.72
C PRO A 109 -10.52 -33.16 -12.48
N LEU A 110 -9.19 -33.20 -12.59
CA LEU A 110 -8.27 -32.91 -11.50
C LEU A 110 -8.19 -31.42 -11.16
N TYR A 111 -8.59 -30.53 -12.07
CA TYR A 111 -8.54 -29.09 -11.85
C TYR A 111 -9.79 -28.63 -11.07
N ASN A 112 -9.58 -28.06 -9.89
CA ASN A 112 -10.68 -27.70 -8.99
C ASN A 112 -10.66 -26.22 -8.62
N PHE A 113 -11.81 -25.56 -8.73
CA PHE A 113 -12.00 -24.23 -8.16
C PHE A 113 -11.59 -24.21 -6.69
N LEU A 114 -11.05 -23.08 -6.26
CA LEU A 114 -10.94 -22.78 -4.84
C LEU A 114 -12.32 -22.77 -4.16
N PRO A 115 -12.37 -23.02 -2.83
CA PRO A 115 -13.59 -22.82 -2.06
C PRO A 115 -14.18 -21.42 -2.29
N ARG A 116 -15.51 -21.32 -2.32
CA ARG A 116 -16.19 -20.03 -2.48
C ARG A 116 -15.88 -19.12 -1.30
N VAL A 117 -15.72 -17.84 -1.60
CA VAL A 117 -15.60 -16.77 -0.62
C VAL A 117 -16.93 -16.05 -0.46
N SER A 118 -17.22 -15.62 0.77
CA SER A 118 -18.45 -14.90 1.11
C SER A 118 -18.11 -13.46 1.50
N SER A 119 -18.59 -12.49 0.73
CA SER A 119 -18.40 -11.06 1.04
C SER A 119 -19.66 -10.30 0.66
N GLY A 120 -20.13 -9.41 1.54
CA GLY A 120 -21.32 -8.57 1.30
C GLY A 120 -22.60 -9.35 0.96
N GLY A 121 -22.78 -10.55 1.53
CA GLY A 121 -23.94 -11.40 1.27
C GLY A 121 -23.91 -12.16 -0.07
N ARG A 122 -22.82 -12.07 -0.85
CA ARG A 122 -22.61 -12.82 -2.09
C ARG A 122 -21.56 -13.92 -1.90
N SER A 123 -21.81 -15.08 -2.49
CA SER A 123 -20.88 -16.22 -2.50
C SER A 123 -20.39 -16.51 -3.91
N TYR A 124 -19.09 -16.39 -4.15
CA TYR A 124 -18.49 -16.50 -5.49
C TYR A 124 -17.18 -17.30 -5.45
N PHE A 125 -16.77 -17.85 -6.59
CA PHE A 125 -15.43 -18.46 -6.71
C PHE A 125 -14.38 -17.35 -6.78
N PRO A 126 -13.24 -17.46 -6.07
CA PRO A 126 -12.19 -16.46 -6.14
C PRO A 126 -11.71 -16.21 -7.58
N TYR A 127 -11.61 -14.93 -7.95
CA TYR A 127 -11.08 -14.48 -9.23
C TYR A 127 -10.22 -13.22 -9.05
N LEU A 128 -9.32 -12.98 -10.01
CA LEU A 128 -8.54 -11.75 -10.12
C LEU A 128 -9.13 -10.85 -11.19
N SER A 129 -8.94 -9.54 -11.01
CA SER A 129 -9.02 -8.56 -12.09
C SER A 129 -7.80 -8.66 -13.00
N ASP A 130 -7.91 -8.13 -14.23
CA ASP A 130 -6.78 -8.10 -15.17
C ASP A 130 -5.56 -7.39 -14.60
N ARG A 131 -5.77 -6.28 -13.87
CA ARG A 131 -4.69 -5.56 -13.19
C ARG A 131 -3.95 -6.41 -12.15
N GLU A 132 -4.68 -7.18 -11.35
CA GLU A 132 -4.08 -8.08 -10.36
C GLU A 132 -3.33 -9.24 -11.04
N MET A 133 -3.87 -9.75 -12.15
CA MET A 133 -3.20 -10.76 -12.97
C MET A 133 -1.91 -10.23 -13.61
N ASP A 134 -1.93 -9.03 -14.17
CA ASP A 134 -0.75 -8.38 -14.74
C ASP A 134 0.34 -8.16 -13.68
N THR A 135 -0.07 -7.73 -12.49
CA THR A 135 0.84 -7.59 -11.33
C THR A 135 1.49 -8.93 -11.00
N LEU A 136 0.70 -9.99 -10.90
CA LEU A 136 1.20 -11.34 -10.62
C LEU A 136 2.19 -11.83 -11.69
N ARG A 137 1.87 -11.65 -12.98
CA ARG A 137 2.77 -12.02 -14.08
C ARG A 137 4.07 -11.25 -14.03
N TRP A 138 4.01 -9.95 -13.74
CA TRP A 138 5.20 -9.13 -13.58
C TRP A 138 6.11 -9.65 -12.48
N VAL A 139 5.55 -9.94 -11.30
CA VAL A 139 6.31 -10.51 -10.18
C VAL A 139 6.91 -11.86 -10.56
N ALA A 140 6.13 -12.71 -11.22
CA ALA A 140 6.60 -14.02 -11.67
C ALA A 140 7.75 -13.92 -12.67
N ALA A 141 7.65 -13.01 -13.65
CA ALA A 141 8.70 -12.77 -14.63
C ALA A 141 10.01 -12.35 -13.97
N SER A 142 9.94 -11.55 -12.90
CA SER A 142 11.10 -11.13 -12.11
C SER A 142 11.79 -12.32 -11.41
N TYR A 143 11.06 -13.40 -11.13
CA TYR A 143 11.57 -14.63 -10.56
C TYR A 143 11.63 -15.80 -11.56
N SER A 144 11.75 -15.53 -12.86
CA SER A 144 11.83 -16.58 -13.90
C SER A 144 10.67 -17.59 -13.85
N ASN A 145 9.47 -17.12 -13.48
CA ASN A 145 8.26 -17.90 -13.23
C ASN A 145 8.35 -18.93 -12.07
N GLU A 146 9.32 -18.78 -11.17
CA GLU A 146 9.40 -19.48 -9.88
C GLU A 146 9.01 -18.52 -8.74
N LEU A 147 7.71 -18.34 -8.53
CA LEU A 147 7.20 -17.44 -7.50
C LEU A 147 7.51 -17.95 -6.09
N PRO A 148 8.28 -17.19 -5.29
CA PRO A 148 8.38 -17.47 -3.87
C PRO A 148 7.05 -17.11 -3.24
N VAL A 149 6.39 -18.05 -2.58
CA VAL A 149 5.12 -17.77 -1.88
C VAL A 149 5.28 -18.04 -0.42
N TYR A 150 4.71 -17.13 0.37
CA TYR A 150 4.45 -17.32 1.76
C TYR A 150 2.96 -17.60 1.93
N VAL A 151 2.61 -18.80 2.42
CA VAL A 151 1.25 -19.07 2.92
C VAL A 151 1.30 -18.77 4.41
N PRO A 152 0.66 -17.68 4.87
CA PRO A 152 0.66 -17.38 6.28
C PRO A 152 -0.05 -18.50 7.03
N ASP A 153 0.53 -18.98 8.13
CA ASP A 153 -0.29 -19.61 9.15
C ASP A 153 -1.41 -18.62 9.51
N SER A 154 -2.64 -19.04 9.22
CA SER A 154 -3.84 -18.21 9.31
C SER A 154 -3.86 -17.41 10.62
N GLY A 155 -3.70 -16.08 10.51
CA GLY A 155 -3.77 -15.16 11.64
C GLY A 155 -2.45 -14.48 12.06
N ARG A 156 -1.32 -14.73 11.38
CA ARG A 156 -0.02 -14.17 11.79
C ARG A 156 0.44 -12.92 11.04
N LEU A 157 0.00 -12.63 9.82
CA LEU A 157 0.43 -11.40 9.14
C LEU A 157 -0.50 -10.23 9.48
N LEU A 158 0.02 -9.24 10.19
CA LEU A 158 -0.66 -7.96 10.38
C LEU A 158 -0.58 -7.18 9.06
N LYS A 159 -1.74 -6.87 8.47
CA LYS A 159 -1.84 -5.98 7.31
C LYS A 159 -0.97 -4.73 7.57
N GLY A 160 -0.23 -4.31 6.56
CA GLY A 160 0.80 -3.28 6.69
C GLY A 160 0.49 -2.01 5.92
N ASP A 161 1.41 -1.05 5.99
CA ASP A 161 1.33 0.18 5.19
C ASP A 161 1.44 -0.16 3.70
N ARG A 162 0.62 0.49 2.87
CA ARG A 162 0.77 0.36 1.42
C ARG A 162 1.89 1.25 0.94
N VAL A 163 2.71 0.68 0.07
CA VAL A 163 3.89 1.33 -0.50
C VAL A 163 3.90 1.18 -2.01
N ARG A 164 4.60 2.10 -2.68
CA ARG A 164 4.96 1.97 -4.10
C ARG A 164 6.47 1.84 -4.21
N ILE A 165 6.93 0.84 -4.97
CA ILE A 165 8.35 0.64 -5.23
C ILE A 165 8.85 1.73 -6.18
N THR A 166 9.98 2.36 -5.85
CA THR A 166 10.53 3.49 -6.61
C THR A 166 11.73 3.10 -7.47
N SER A 167 12.33 1.92 -7.27
CA SER A 167 13.54 1.50 -7.99
C SER A 167 13.65 -0.03 -8.12
N GLY A 168 14.60 -0.50 -8.94
CA GLY A 168 14.80 -1.92 -9.20
C GLY A 168 13.76 -2.54 -10.15
N PRO A 169 13.75 -3.87 -10.32
CA PRO A 169 12.89 -4.57 -11.27
C PRO A 169 11.39 -4.51 -10.92
N PHE A 170 11.07 -4.12 -9.68
CA PHE A 170 9.70 -3.95 -9.21
C PHE A 170 9.22 -2.49 -9.23
N SER A 171 9.96 -1.57 -9.86
CA SER A 171 9.60 -0.14 -9.91
C SER A 171 8.15 0.09 -10.38
N ASN A 172 7.46 1.02 -9.72
CA ASN A 172 6.04 1.37 -9.85
C ASN A 172 5.04 0.35 -9.29
N MET A 173 5.48 -0.80 -8.78
CA MET A 173 4.60 -1.79 -8.18
C MET A 173 4.06 -1.31 -6.82
N GLU A 174 2.77 -1.54 -6.57
CA GLU A 174 2.17 -1.31 -5.26
C GLU A 174 2.24 -2.60 -4.42
N ALA A 175 2.65 -2.48 -3.17
CA ALA A 175 2.85 -3.57 -2.23
C ALA A 175 2.44 -3.16 -0.81
N GLU A 176 2.50 -4.10 0.14
CA GLU A 176 2.26 -3.84 1.56
C GLU A 176 3.51 -4.19 2.39
N VAL A 177 3.84 -3.34 3.36
CA VAL A 177 4.96 -3.57 4.31
C VAL A 177 4.45 -4.34 5.51
N VAL A 178 4.63 -5.65 5.50
CA VAL A 178 4.11 -6.56 6.51
C VAL A 178 5.15 -6.81 7.60
N VAL A 179 4.72 -6.80 8.87
CA VAL A 179 5.57 -7.20 10.00
C VAL A 179 5.27 -8.63 10.38
N GLN A 180 6.28 -9.50 10.32
CA GLN A 180 6.12 -10.88 10.81
C GLN A 180 6.16 -10.92 12.35
N PRO A 181 5.24 -11.65 13.02
CA PRO A 181 5.26 -11.81 14.47
C PRO A 181 6.56 -12.48 14.95
N GLY A 182 7.12 -11.99 16.05
CA GLY A 182 8.26 -12.61 16.73
C GLY A 182 9.64 -12.25 16.18
N GLY A 183 9.73 -11.55 15.05
CA GLY A 183 11.02 -11.21 14.41
C GLY A 183 11.35 -9.73 14.30
N GLY A 184 10.37 -8.81 14.42
CA GLY A 184 10.58 -7.37 14.23
C GLY A 184 11.00 -6.95 12.80
N HIS A 185 11.23 -7.92 11.91
CA HIS A 185 11.58 -7.69 10.51
C HIS A 185 10.35 -7.29 9.70
N LYS A 186 10.49 -6.21 8.93
CA LYS A 186 9.52 -5.74 7.96
C LYS A 186 9.85 -6.33 6.60
N ASP A 187 8.90 -6.99 5.97
CA ASP A 187 9.03 -7.49 4.60
C ASP A 187 8.09 -6.72 3.68
N VAL A 188 8.53 -6.45 2.45
CA VAL A 188 7.67 -5.87 1.41
C VAL A 188 7.02 -7.01 0.62
N MET A 189 5.70 -7.06 0.62
CA MET A 189 4.95 -8.20 0.12
C MET A 189 3.85 -7.74 -0.83
N VAL A 190 3.66 -8.45 -1.94
CA VAL A 190 2.51 -8.29 -2.82
C VAL A 190 1.42 -9.26 -2.38
N ARG A 191 0.22 -8.74 -2.14
CA ARG A 191 -0.96 -9.52 -1.76
C ARG A 191 -1.74 -9.91 -3.00
N ILE A 192 -2.08 -11.19 -3.10
CA ILE A 192 -2.85 -11.79 -4.19
C ILE A 192 -4.07 -12.50 -3.58
N LEU A 193 -5.27 -12.16 -4.04
CA LEU A 193 -6.54 -12.81 -3.65
C LEU A 193 -6.83 -12.87 -2.14
N ASP A 194 -6.29 -11.93 -1.37
CA ASP A 194 -6.35 -11.90 0.10
C ASP A 194 -5.75 -13.14 0.82
N CYS A 195 -5.28 -14.16 0.09
CA CYS A 195 -4.85 -15.44 0.65
C CYS A 195 -3.44 -15.88 0.23
N LEU A 196 -2.82 -15.20 -0.74
CA LEU A 196 -1.46 -15.47 -1.19
C LEU A 196 -0.60 -14.22 -1.05
N TRP A 197 0.59 -14.39 -0.50
CA TRP A 197 1.54 -13.31 -0.30
C TRP A 197 2.86 -13.65 -0.96
N VAL A 198 3.34 -12.74 -1.80
CA VAL A 198 4.60 -12.89 -2.54
C VAL A 198 5.62 -11.88 -2.00
N PRO A 199 6.71 -12.32 -1.34
CA PRO A 199 7.79 -11.43 -0.93
C PRO A 199 8.54 -10.84 -2.12
N LEU A 200 8.83 -9.54 -2.03
CA LEU A 200 9.74 -8.85 -2.94
C LEU A 200 11.15 -8.81 -2.31
N PHE A 201 11.96 -9.83 -2.58
CA PHE A 201 13.27 -10.01 -1.95
C PHE A 201 14.32 -8.96 -2.34
N GLU A 202 14.13 -8.31 -3.48
CA GLU A 202 15.07 -7.32 -4.01
C GLU A 202 14.74 -5.88 -3.60
N VAL A 203 13.69 -5.68 -2.78
CA VAL A 203 13.28 -4.35 -2.32
C VAL A 203 13.79 -4.11 -0.91
N ARG A 204 14.55 -3.03 -0.74
CA ARG A 204 15.12 -2.57 0.54
C ARG A 204 14.41 -1.32 1.06
N ALA A 205 14.63 -1.01 2.35
CA ALA A 205 14.21 0.26 2.92
C ALA A 205 14.83 1.43 2.14
N GLY A 206 13.99 2.39 1.72
CA GLY A 206 14.39 3.52 0.88
C GLY A 206 14.18 3.32 -0.62
N GLU A 207 13.85 2.10 -1.07
CA GLU A 207 13.49 1.78 -2.46
C GLU A 207 11.97 1.78 -2.70
N TYR A 208 11.23 2.33 -1.75
CA TYR A 208 9.78 2.47 -1.81
C TYR A 208 9.30 3.73 -1.09
N GLU A 209 8.17 4.26 -1.53
CA GLU A 209 7.45 5.39 -0.93
C GLU A 209 6.17 4.91 -0.23
N LEU A 210 5.72 5.61 0.82
CA LEU A 210 4.42 5.34 1.45
C LEU A 210 3.30 5.97 0.62
N ILE A 211 2.25 5.19 0.34
CA ILE A 211 1.06 5.67 -0.37
C ILE A 211 -0.19 5.66 0.51
N GLU A 212 -0.29 4.74 1.47
CA GLU A 212 -1.40 4.66 2.43
C GLU A 212 -0.93 4.04 3.76
N LEU A 213 -1.32 4.63 4.89
CA LEU A 213 -1.04 4.08 6.21
C LEU A 213 -2.13 3.09 6.61
N ASN A 214 -1.76 1.95 7.18
CA ASN A 214 -2.76 1.05 7.74
C ASN A 214 -3.32 1.60 9.06
N THR A 215 -4.57 2.07 9.03
CA THR A 215 -5.28 2.64 10.19
C THR A 215 -5.80 1.62 11.21
N GLY A 216 -5.68 0.32 10.93
CA GLY A 216 -6.15 -0.76 11.81
C GLY A 216 -5.25 -1.11 13.00
N GLY A 217 -4.06 -0.51 13.13
CA GLY A 217 -3.07 -0.83 14.18
C GLY A 217 -2.64 0.36 15.04
N LYS A 218 -2.03 0.09 16.21
CA LYS A 218 -1.50 1.13 17.14
C LYS A 218 -0.30 1.94 16.58
N HIS A 219 0.22 1.59 15.40
CA HIS A 219 1.48 2.11 14.85
C HIS A 219 1.33 3.20 13.76
N VAL A 220 0.10 3.62 13.44
CA VAL A 220 -0.21 4.66 12.43
C VAL A 220 0.64 5.92 12.59
N TYR A 221 0.89 6.31 13.85
CA TYR A 221 1.60 7.55 14.15
C TYR A 221 3.12 7.39 14.22
N THR A 222 3.65 6.16 14.35
CA THR A 222 5.11 5.93 14.53
C THR A 222 5.92 6.35 13.31
N HIS A 223 5.33 6.24 12.11
CA HIS A 223 5.98 6.68 10.87
C HIS A 223 6.00 8.21 10.72
N LEU A 224 4.99 8.92 11.25
CA LEU A 224 4.87 10.38 11.17
C LEU A 224 5.54 11.08 12.36
N ASP A 225 5.64 10.41 13.52
CA ASP A 225 6.38 10.85 14.71
C ASP A 225 7.87 10.47 14.61
N ASN A 226 8.46 10.69 13.42
CA ASN A 226 9.87 10.44 13.18
C ASN A 226 10.69 11.63 13.71
N ASP A 227 11.09 11.55 14.97
CA ASP A 227 11.85 12.60 15.67
C ASP A 227 13.11 13.01 14.87
N ARG A 228 13.80 12.07 14.18
CA ARG A 228 14.97 12.40 13.35
C ARG A 228 14.61 13.34 12.20
N LEU A 229 13.56 13.02 11.44
CA LEU A 229 13.13 13.83 10.30
C LEU A 229 12.57 15.18 10.77
N SER A 230 11.73 15.15 11.80
CA SER A 230 11.07 16.36 12.31
C SER A 230 12.06 17.34 12.92
N GLU A 231 12.96 16.88 13.78
CA GLU A 231 14.00 17.74 14.39
C GLU A 231 15.06 18.16 13.37
N GLY A 232 15.43 17.27 12.45
CA GLY A 232 16.36 17.58 11.38
C GLY A 232 15.86 18.69 10.46
N LEU A 233 14.59 18.62 10.02
CA LEU A 233 13.97 19.68 9.20
C LEU A 233 13.88 21.00 9.96
N HIS A 234 13.53 20.97 11.26
CA HIS A 234 13.50 22.18 12.07
C HIS A 234 14.89 22.84 12.20
N GLY A 235 15.93 22.05 12.45
CA GLY A 235 17.31 22.54 12.48
C GLY A 235 17.78 23.08 11.12
N ALA A 236 17.36 22.45 10.02
CA ALA A 236 17.62 22.91 8.66
C ALA A 236 16.96 24.27 8.39
N LEU A 237 15.70 24.45 8.82
CA LEU A 237 15.02 25.76 8.74
C LEU A 237 15.77 26.85 9.51
N GLY A 238 16.29 26.55 10.70
CA GLY A 238 17.08 27.51 11.47
C GLY A 238 18.35 27.95 10.75
N ARG A 239 19.08 27.01 10.14
CA ARG A 239 20.26 27.33 9.31
C ARG A 239 19.88 28.11 8.05
N TYR A 240 18.77 27.76 7.43
CA TYR A 240 18.24 28.46 6.26
C TYR A 240 17.89 29.91 6.60
N HIS A 241 17.19 30.18 7.71
CA HIS A 241 16.86 31.55 8.13
C HIS A 241 18.09 32.36 8.55
N ALA A 242 19.12 31.71 9.12
CA ALA A 242 20.35 32.38 9.49
C ALA A 242 21.25 32.76 8.30
N SER A 243 21.24 31.98 7.22
CA SER A 243 22.22 32.10 6.12
C SER A 243 21.63 32.37 4.74
N GLY A 244 20.33 32.11 4.55
CA GLY A 244 19.65 32.12 3.26
C GLY A 244 20.03 30.97 2.33
N VAL A 245 20.89 30.04 2.75
CA VAL A 245 21.43 28.96 1.90
C VAL A 245 21.11 27.59 2.51
N VAL A 246 20.70 26.65 1.66
CA VAL A 246 20.48 25.25 2.06
C VAL A 246 21.72 24.43 1.75
N VAL A 247 22.31 23.83 2.78
CA VAL A 247 23.48 22.95 2.61
C VAL A 247 23.07 21.57 2.09
N ASP A 248 24.01 20.85 1.48
CA ASP A 248 23.75 19.55 0.83
C ASP A 248 23.10 18.52 1.77
N GLU A 249 23.49 18.50 3.04
CA GLU A 249 22.92 17.60 4.05
C GLU A 249 21.43 17.88 4.28
N ASP A 250 21.05 19.16 4.36
CA ASP A 250 19.67 19.61 4.56
C ASP A 250 18.81 19.32 3.33
N ALA A 251 19.35 19.58 2.14
CA ALA A 251 18.70 19.20 0.89
C ALA A 251 18.54 17.68 0.78
N ARG A 252 19.49 16.88 1.27
CA ARG A 252 19.38 15.41 1.27
C ARG A 252 18.28 14.94 2.22
N LEU A 253 18.19 15.53 3.41
CA LEU A 253 17.13 15.24 4.38
C LEU A 253 15.74 15.60 3.82
N ALA A 254 15.61 16.79 3.22
CA ALA A 254 14.35 17.21 2.59
C ALA A 254 13.93 16.25 1.45
N ARG A 255 14.87 15.82 0.60
CA ARG A 255 14.60 14.81 -0.44
C ARG A 255 14.20 13.46 0.14
N GLU A 256 14.78 13.06 1.27
CA GLU A 256 14.38 11.83 1.97
C GLU A 256 12.91 11.92 2.42
N VAL A 257 12.50 13.06 2.97
CA VAL A 257 11.11 13.31 3.37
C VAL A 257 10.17 13.26 2.17
N LEU A 258 10.49 13.96 1.07
CA LEU A 258 9.62 13.93 -0.11
C LEU A 258 9.51 12.52 -0.71
N ARG A 259 10.62 11.78 -0.82
CA ARG A 259 10.60 10.38 -1.29
C ARG A 259 9.77 9.46 -0.41
N GLY A 260 9.78 9.69 0.91
CA GLY A 260 9.06 8.84 1.84
C GLY A 260 7.55 9.14 1.90
N TYR A 261 7.17 10.41 1.75
CA TYR A 261 5.85 10.89 2.21
C TYR A 261 5.06 11.72 1.19
N ALA A 262 5.65 12.18 0.08
CA ALA A 262 4.94 13.08 -0.85
C ALA A 262 3.67 12.43 -1.47
N SER A 263 3.71 11.11 -1.70
CA SER A 263 2.60 10.34 -2.23
C SER A 263 1.61 9.84 -1.17
N LEU A 264 1.88 10.07 0.12
CA LEU A 264 1.07 9.53 1.21
C LEU A 264 -0.25 10.28 1.34
N ARG A 265 -1.37 9.54 1.32
CA ARG A 265 -2.70 10.13 1.55
C ARG A 265 -3.02 10.19 3.04
N GLY A 266 -3.33 11.40 3.54
CA GLY A 266 -3.79 11.59 4.90
C GLY A 266 -5.30 11.40 5.05
N GLU A 267 -5.73 10.29 5.64
CA GLU A 267 -7.16 9.96 5.81
C GLU A 267 -7.88 10.79 6.88
N THR A 268 -7.13 11.30 7.87
CA THR A 268 -7.68 12.09 8.99
C THR A 268 -6.99 13.44 9.10
N ASP A 269 -7.65 14.42 9.72
CA ASP A 269 -7.09 15.74 9.96
C ASP A 269 -5.77 15.68 10.73
N VAL A 270 -5.67 14.79 11.72
CA VAL A 270 -4.45 14.62 12.53
C VAL A 270 -3.31 14.07 11.68
N ILE A 271 -3.57 13.08 10.82
CA ILE A 271 -2.57 12.53 9.90
C ILE A 271 -2.11 13.60 8.92
N ARG A 272 -3.05 14.32 8.30
CA ARG A 272 -2.74 15.43 7.40
C ARG A 272 -1.91 16.51 8.08
N CYS A 273 -2.22 16.88 9.32
CA CYS A 273 -1.42 17.87 10.07
C CYS A 273 0.03 17.43 10.26
N LYS A 274 0.26 16.17 10.67
CA LYS A 274 1.61 15.64 10.85
C LYS A 274 2.36 15.53 9.53
N LEU A 275 1.69 14.99 8.50
CA LEU A 275 2.26 14.86 7.16
C LEU A 275 2.68 16.22 6.59
N TYR A 276 1.80 17.20 6.63
CA TYR A 276 2.06 18.52 6.06
C TYR A 276 3.12 19.30 6.86
N SER A 277 3.25 19.03 8.17
CA SER A 277 4.35 19.57 8.98
C SER A 277 5.75 19.04 8.61
N LEU A 278 5.82 17.92 7.86
CA LEU A 278 7.06 17.40 7.28
C LEU A 278 7.25 17.90 5.85
N LEU A 279 6.19 17.90 5.04
CA LEU A 279 6.27 18.25 3.62
C LEU A 279 6.52 19.73 3.37
N LEU A 280 5.87 20.64 4.11
CA LEU A 280 5.99 22.08 3.85
C LEU A 280 7.44 22.60 4.04
N PRO A 281 8.14 22.28 5.15
CA PRO A 281 9.56 22.62 5.28
C PRO A 281 10.43 21.99 4.19
N ALA A 282 10.14 20.74 3.79
CA ALA A 282 10.92 20.05 2.77
C ALA A 282 10.81 20.72 1.39
N TYR A 283 9.62 21.16 1.00
CA TYR A 283 9.42 21.93 -0.23
C TYR A 283 10.13 23.29 -0.17
N LEU A 284 10.07 23.99 0.97
CA LEU A 284 10.77 25.26 1.15
C LEU A 284 12.29 25.09 1.00
N LEU A 285 12.88 24.12 1.71
CA LEU A 285 14.32 23.85 1.67
C LEU A 285 14.82 23.37 0.30
N LEU A 286 13.95 22.81 -0.54
CA LEU A 286 14.31 22.40 -1.90
C LEU A 286 14.00 23.45 -2.96
N GLY A 287 13.36 24.56 -2.59
CA GLY A 287 12.96 25.60 -3.53
C GLY A 287 11.82 25.17 -4.47
N GLU A 288 11.00 24.19 -4.06
CA GLU A 288 9.86 23.68 -4.84
C GLU A 288 8.63 24.59 -4.67
N SER A 289 8.70 25.81 -5.21
CA SER A 289 7.71 26.88 -4.95
C SER A 289 6.26 26.49 -5.30
N ASP A 290 6.03 25.80 -6.42
CA ASP A 290 4.67 25.41 -6.84
C ASP A 290 4.03 24.39 -5.90
N GLU A 291 4.81 23.43 -5.39
CA GLU A 291 4.33 22.44 -4.41
C GLU A 291 4.17 23.08 -3.03
N PHE A 292 5.09 23.98 -2.66
CA PHE A 292 4.99 24.78 -1.44
C PHE A 292 3.70 25.59 -1.40
N ASP A 293 3.40 26.36 -2.45
CA ASP A 293 2.21 27.22 -2.51
C ASP A 293 0.91 26.42 -2.48
N ARG A 294 0.86 25.29 -3.19
CA ARG A 294 -0.30 24.38 -3.16
C ARG A 294 -0.52 23.78 -1.78
N LEU A 295 0.53 23.32 -1.12
CA LEU A 295 0.44 22.75 0.22
C LEU A 295 0.09 23.82 1.25
N HIS A 296 0.69 25.01 1.14
CA HIS A 296 0.41 26.17 1.99
C HIS A 296 -1.07 26.57 1.90
N ALA A 297 -1.62 26.70 0.69
CA ALA A 297 -3.03 27.00 0.48
C ALA A 297 -3.95 25.92 1.10
N THR A 298 -3.56 24.65 0.97
CA THR A 298 -4.29 23.52 1.56
C THR A 298 -4.27 23.59 3.09
N MET A 299 -3.10 23.77 3.72
CA MET A 299 -2.97 23.92 5.17
C MET A 299 -3.78 25.10 5.69
N ARG A 300 -3.76 26.24 5.00
CA ARG A 300 -4.57 27.42 5.35
C ARG A 300 -6.07 27.11 5.34
N SER A 301 -6.55 26.38 4.33
CA SER A 301 -7.96 25.97 4.25
C SER A 301 -8.38 25.00 5.36
N MET A 302 -7.43 24.21 5.88
CA MET A 302 -7.67 23.25 6.96
C MET A 302 -7.71 23.87 8.36
N LEU A 303 -6.98 24.97 8.60
CA LEU A 303 -6.85 25.57 9.94
C LEU A 303 -8.18 25.78 10.68
N PRO A 304 -9.27 26.29 10.05
CA PRO A 304 -10.53 26.56 10.74
C PRO A 304 -11.27 25.29 11.19
N VAL A 305 -11.06 24.16 10.52
CA VAL A 305 -11.81 22.91 10.77
C VAL A 305 -11.11 21.98 11.77
N ILE A 306 -9.83 22.23 12.08
CA ILE A 306 -9.06 21.39 13.01
C ILE A 306 -9.49 21.69 14.45
N LYS A 307 -10.20 20.73 15.04
CA LYS A 307 -10.66 20.80 16.44
C LYS A 307 -9.57 20.45 17.46
N ALA A 308 -8.58 19.64 17.05
CA ALA A 308 -7.52 19.18 17.95
C ALA A 308 -6.47 20.29 18.15
N GLY A 309 -6.43 20.89 19.34
CA GLY A 309 -5.55 22.02 19.66
C GLY A 309 -4.06 21.76 19.38
N GLN A 310 -3.56 20.57 19.69
CA GLN A 310 -2.17 20.19 19.39
C GLN A 310 -1.88 20.10 17.88
N SER A 311 -2.80 19.55 17.10
CA SER A 311 -2.65 19.46 15.64
C SER A 311 -2.74 20.84 14.98
N ARG A 312 -3.63 21.70 15.48
CA ARG A 312 -3.74 23.09 15.04
C ARG A 312 -2.46 23.88 15.35
N ALA A 313 -1.92 23.77 16.56
CA ALA A 313 -0.65 24.38 16.92
C ALA A 313 0.52 23.89 16.05
N LEU A 314 0.59 22.57 15.79
CA LEU A 314 1.62 22.00 14.91
C LEU A 314 1.60 22.65 13.52
N LEU A 315 0.43 22.80 12.91
CA LEU A 315 0.30 23.47 11.62
C LEU A 315 0.69 24.95 11.71
N LEU A 316 0.22 25.68 12.72
CA LEU A 316 0.50 27.11 12.87
C LEU A 316 1.98 27.39 13.09
N VAL A 317 2.64 26.62 13.96
CA VAL A 317 4.09 26.73 14.21
C VAL A 317 4.89 26.37 12.95
N THR A 318 4.45 25.36 12.19
CA THR A 318 5.08 25.02 10.89
C THR A 318 4.91 26.15 9.88
N LEU A 319 3.68 26.66 9.73
CA LEU A 319 3.36 27.73 8.79
C LEU A 319 4.17 28.99 9.11
N TYR A 320 4.25 29.39 10.37
CA TYR A 320 5.07 30.50 10.81
C TYR A 320 6.54 30.30 10.38
N GLY A 321 7.14 29.19 10.79
CA GLY A 321 8.54 28.89 10.47
C GLY A 321 8.86 28.75 8.98
N CYS A 322 7.87 28.51 8.12
CA CYS A 322 8.06 28.36 6.67
C CYS A 322 7.68 29.61 5.85
N THR A 323 6.90 30.54 6.40
CA THR A 323 6.35 31.67 5.63
C THR A 323 6.78 33.03 6.13
N ASP A 324 7.42 33.08 7.30
CA ASP A 324 7.77 34.34 7.97
C ASP A 324 6.58 35.30 8.11
N SER A 325 5.40 34.73 8.42
CA SER A 325 4.17 35.50 8.54
C SER A 325 3.86 35.86 9.99
N SER A 326 3.79 37.15 10.28
CA SER A 326 3.34 37.68 11.60
C SER A 326 1.90 37.29 11.95
N LEU A 327 1.07 36.98 10.95
CA LEU A 327 -0.27 36.41 11.18
C LEU A 327 -0.17 35.03 11.80
N TYR A 328 0.64 34.13 11.21
CA TYR A 328 0.80 32.78 11.73
C TYR A 328 1.55 32.75 13.05
N GLN A 329 2.49 33.68 13.26
CA GLN A 329 3.14 33.90 14.55
C GLN A 329 2.08 34.15 15.64
N ARG A 330 1.25 35.20 15.48
CA ARG A 330 0.21 35.56 16.47
C ARG A 330 -0.73 34.39 16.75
N MET A 331 -1.22 33.75 15.70
CA MET A 331 -2.11 32.60 15.82
C MET A 331 -1.44 31.41 16.54
N ALA A 332 -0.14 31.20 16.33
CA ALA A 332 0.61 30.15 17.03
C ALA A 332 0.70 30.44 18.53
N HIS A 333 1.04 31.67 18.92
CA HIS A 333 1.08 32.10 20.32
C HIS A 333 -0.27 31.97 21.02
N GLU A 334 -1.37 32.37 20.37
CA GLU A 334 -2.73 32.22 20.90
C GLU A 334 -3.05 30.76 21.32
N VAL A 335 -2.45 29.77 20.66
CA VAL A 335 -2.67 28.35 20.95
C VAL A 335 -1.61 27.76 21.90
N VAL A 336 -0.36 28.20 21.78
CA VAL A 336 0.80 27.61 22.48
C VAL A 336 1.07 28.25 23.84
N ASP A 337 0.88 29.56 23.99
CA ASP A 337 1.19 30.29 25.23
C ASP A 337 0.46 29.73 26.47
N PRO A 338 -0.82 29.31 26.40
CA PRO A 338 -1.49 28.69 27.55
C PRO A 338 -0.80 27.43 28.08
N TRP A 339 0.10 26.80 27.30
CA TRP A 339 0.83 25.61 27.73
C TRP A 339 2.10 25.92 28.51
N LEU A 340 2.55 27.19 28.55
CA LEU A 340 3.72 27.60 29.32
C LEU A 340 3.46 27.50 30.83
N ASP A 341 2.22 27.70 31.24
CA ASP A 341 1.77 27.61 32.63
C ASP A 341 1.43 26.16 33.04
N GLU A 342 1.49 25.19 32.11
CA GLU A 342 1.28 23.79 32.46
C GLU A 342 2.49 23.25 33.23
N PRO A 343 2.30 22.63 34.42
CA PRO A 343 3.42 22.18 35.25
C PRO A 343 4.20 21.00 34.65
N SER A 344 3.59 20.23 33.74
CA SER A 344 4.23 19.11 33.05
C SER A 344 3.58 18.88 31.67
N PRO A 345 3.87 19.73 30.68
CA PRO A 345 3.29 19.62 29.35
C PRO A 345 3.74 18.32 28.68
N LYS A 346 2.85 17.72 27.86
CA LYS A 346 3.20 16.53 27.05
C LYS A 346 4.42 16.83 26.18
N LYS A 347 5.24 15.80 25.88
CA LYS A 347 6.43 15.93 24.99
C LYS A 347 6.12 16.71 23.70
N SER A 348 4.99 16.42 23.05
CA SER A 348 4.56 17.10 21.82
C SER A 348 4.33 18.60 22.01
N LYS A 349 3.77 19.05 23.15
CA LYS A 349 3.62 20.48 23.47
C LYS A 349 4.96 21.13 23.75
N SER A 350 5.82 20.45 24.51
CA SER A 350 7.17 20.94 24.85
C SER A 350 8.00 21.21 23.59
N VAL A 351 7.92 20.31 22.60
CA VAL A 351 8.57 20.51 21.30
C VAL A 351 8.01 21.75 20.58
N LEU A 352 6.68 21.93 20.54
CA LEU A 352 6.07 23.09 19.88
C LEU A 352 6.40 24.42 20.57
N ILE A 353 6.42 24.45 21.90
CA ILE A 353 6.87 25.61 22.69
C ILE A 353 8.29 26.00 22.30
N ARG A 354 9.21 25.02 22.28
CA ARG A 354 10.60 25.24 21.90
C ARG A 354 10.72 25.78 20.48
N ARG A 355 10.07 25.12 19.51
CA ARG A 355 10.11 25.53 18.09
C ARG A 355 9.56 26.93 17.85
N LEU A 356 8.46 27.30 18.52
CA LEU A 356 7.88 28.64 18.40
C LEU A 356 8.88 29.70 18.86
N ARG A 357 9.52 29.48 20.02
CA ARG A 357 10.58 30.36 20.53
C ARG A 357 11.78 30.43 19.60
N ASP A 358 12.20 29.30 19.04
CA ASP A 358 13.32 29.25 18.09
C ASP A 358 12.99 30.09 16.83
N TYR A 359 11.77 29.96 16.28
CA TYR A 359 11.32 30.77 15.14
C TYR A 359 11.23 32.26 15.46
N ASP A 360 10.73 32.64 16.64
CA ASP A 360 10.74 34.05 17.05
C ASP A 360 12.14 34.65 17.08
N GLY A 361 13.13 33.88 17.54
CA GLY A 361 14.52 34.31 17.54
C GLY A 361 15.13 34.38 16.14
N TRP A 362 14.80 33.43 15.26
CA TRP A 362 15.34 33.39 13.90
C TRP A 362 14.73 34.45 12.98
N LEU A 363 13.42 34.70 13.11
CA LEU A 363 12.63 35.59 12.26
C LEU A 363 12.49 37.01 12.83
N LYS A 364 12.85 37.21 14.10
CA LYS A 364 12.93 38.53 14.76
C LYS A 364 11.61 39.30 14.81
N HIS A 365 10.47 38.63 14.78
CA HIS A 365 9.17 39.29 14.95
C HIS A 365 8.89 39.80 16.38
N ASN A 366 9.75 39.45 17.34
CA ASN A 366 9.68 39.94 18.72
C ASN A 366 10.69 41.07 19.02
N GLU A 367 11.47 41.51 18.02
CA GLU A 367 12.36 42.68 18.05
C GLU A 367 11.72 43.85 17.30
#